data_AF-A0A928HLD2-F1
#
_entry.id   AF-A0A928HLD2-F1
#
_cell.length_a   1.000
_cell.length_b   1.000
_cell.length_c   1.000
_cell.angle_alpha   90.00
_cell.angle_beta   90.00
_cell.angle_gamma   90.00
#
_symmetry.space_group_name_H-M   'P 1'
#
loop_
_entity.id
_entity.type
_entity.pdbx_description
1 polymer ?
#
loop_
_entity_poly.entity_id
_entity_poly.type
_entity_poly.pdbx_seq_one_letter_code
_entity_poly.pdbx_strand_id
1 'polypeptide(L)'
;MFPKVPLLVQILIAVTLGIFLGDLLPVWMIRSFATFRSIFTAWLDFAIPLIILGLVISGISALGRNFGKFLLLTIFLAYGSTIFSGFGTWFACSELFPPLLHGTAFTPAPKEQEALLGAFFSIELPPVMDVMTALALAFVLGIGISAIQSETLQKAADDFRTIVELLILKAIIPFLPLFIFCIFLAMSANDRVWEILNIFGKIIGIVFALHFILLAIQFLASGAIARKNPFKMFWTMLPAYFTALGTSSSVATIPVTLAQVQKNGVRPQVAEFCVPLCATIHLAGSTMKITAFSIAIMLLTGRHPDLAHYAPFIMFLGISMIAAPGVPGGAIMAAAALLGSVLGFSKEAVGLMFALYFTTDCFGTACNVCGDGAIAQVVNTWMHDEDETHTPECASVTPGENA
;
A
#
# COMPACT_ATOMS: atom_id res chain seq x y z
N MET A 1 -29.04 -0.21 15.38
CA MET A 1 -28.00 0.10 14.38
C MET A 1 -27.11 -1.13 14.29
N PHE A 2 -27.32 -1.99 13.29
CA PHE A 2 -26.49 -3.19 13.15
C PHE A 2 -25.02 -2.76 12.97
N PRO A 3 -24.06 -3.35 13.72
CA PRO A 3 -22.66 -3.04 13.51
C PRO A 3 -22.30 -3.37 12.07
N LYS A 4 -21.71 -2.40 11.35
CA LYS A 4 -21.23 -2.64 9.99
C LYS A 4 -20.17 -3.73 10.06
N VAL A 5 -20.41 -4.86 9.39
CA VAL A 5 -19.45 -5.95 9.30
C VAL A 5 -18.15 -5.40 8.72
N PRO A 6 -16.97 -5.63 9.33
CA PRO A 6 -15.70 -5.14 8.81
C PRO A 6 -15.46 -5.61 7.37
N LEU A 7 -14.86 -4.78 6.53
CA LEU A 7 -14.60 -5.10 5.12
C LEU A 7 -13.83 -6.41 4.97
N LEU A 8 -12.85 -6.66 5.84
CA LEU A 8 -12.12 -7.93 5.88
C LEU A 8 -13.05 -9.14 6.03
N VAL A 9 -14.01 -9.07 6.95
CA VAL A 9 -14.98 -10.14 7.18
C VAL A 9 -15.90 -10.31 5.98
N GLN A 10 -16.33 -9.21 5.34
CA GLN A 10 -17.14 -9.27 4.11
C GLN A 10 -16.36 -9.96 2.97
N ILE A 11 -15.06 -9.67 2.84
CA ILE A 11 -14.20 -10.30 1.83
C ILE A 11 -13.99 -11.77 2.13
N LEU A 12 -13.74 -12.15 3.38
CA LEU A 12 -13.63 -13.56 3.77
C LEU A 12 -14.92 -14.33 3.49
N ILE A 13 -16.09 -13.73 3.78
CA ILE A 13 -17.40 -14.29 3.42
C ILE A 13 -17.55 -14.41 1.91
N ALA A 14 -17.17 -13.38 1.15
CA ALA A 14 -17.24 -13.39 -0.31
C ALA A 14 -16.36 -14.48 -0.93
N VAL A 15 -15.14 -14.66 -0.43
CA VAL A 15 -14.23 -15.72 -0.86
C VAL A 15 -14.83 -17.10 -0.55
N THR A 16 -15.24 -17.34 0.70
CA THR A 16 -15.78 -18.66 1.10
C THR A 16 -17.07 -19.00 0.38
N LEU A 17 -17.98 -18.04 0.22
CA LEU A 17 -19.21 -18.24 -0.55
C LEU A 17 -18.93 -18.43 -2.03
N GLY A 18 -18.00 -17.68 -2.62
CA GLY A 18 -17.65 -17.82 -4.04
C GLY A 18 -17.12 -19.22 -4.33
N ILE A 19 -16.24 -19.72 -3.46
CA ILE A 19 -15.73 -21.09 -3.53
C ILE A 19 -16.86 -22.10 -3.38
N PHE A 20 -17.65 -22.02 -2.31
CA PHE A 20 -18.66 -23.05 -2.04
C PHE A 20 -19.77 -23.06 -3.10
N LEU A 21 -20.15 -21.90 -3.62
CA LEU A 21 -21.27 -21.80 -4.55
C LEU A 21 -20.88 -22.09 -6.00
N GLY A 22 -19.60 -22.00 -6.39
CA GLY A 22 -19.24 -22.12 -7.81
C GLY A 22 -19.59 -23.47 -8.43
N ASP A 23 -19.60 -24.54 -7.64
CA ASP A 23 -19.94 -25.90 -8.10
C ASP A 23 -21.45 -26.21 -7.95
N LEU A 24 -22.16 -25.37 -7.19
CA LEU A 24 -23.59 -25.55 -6.86
C LEU A 24 -24.51 -24.69 -7.73
N LEU A 25 -24.03 -23.55 -8.23
CA LEU A 25 -24.89 -22.62 -8.97
C LEU A 25 -25.11 -23.07 -10.42
N PRO A 26 -26.34 -22.93 -10.95
CA PRO A 26 -26.60 -23.14 -12.37
C PRO A 26 -25.88 -22.10 -13.24
N VAL A 27 -25.53 -22.51 -14.46
CA VAL A 27 -24.76 -21.71 -15.43
C VAL A 27 -25.31 -20.30 -15.62
N TRP A 28 -26.64 -20.12 -15.74
CA TRP A 28 -27.25 -18.80 -15.96
C TRP A 28 -26.97 -17.81 -14.80
N MET A 29 -26.84 -18.32 -13.57
CA MET A 29 -26.54 -17.50 -12.41
C MET A 29 -25.05 -17.16 -12.35
N ILE A 30 -24.16 -18.11 -12.69
CA ILE A 30 -22.71 -17.85 -12.84
C ILE A 30 -22.48 -16.76 -13.90
N ARG A 31 -23.16 -16.84 -15.05
CA ARG A 31 -23.07 -15.84 -16.12
C ARG A 31 -23.60 -14.47 -15.69
N SER A 32 -24.61 -14.42 -14.83
CA SER A 32 -25.12 -13.16 -14.26
C SER A 32 -24.05 -12.48 -13.40
N PHE A 33 -23.37 -13.23 -12.53
CA PHE A 33 -22.25 -12.75 -11.73
C PHE A 33 -21.04 -12.36 -12.60
N ALA A 34 -20.74 -13.13 -13.66
CA ALA A 34 -19.70 -12.78 -14.63
C ALA A 34 -20.01 -11.46 -15.36
N THR A 35 -21.29 -11.16 -15.62
CA THR A 35 -21.75 -9.91 -16.23
C THR A 35 -21.53 -8.72 -15.30
N PHE A 36 -21.97 -8.83 -14.05
CA PHE A 36 -21.68 -7.82 -13.02
C PHE A 36 -20.17 -7.56 -12.92
N ARG A 37 -19.37 -8.63 -12.83
CA ARG A 37 -17.91 -8.56 -12.79
C ARG A 37 -17.36 -7.76 -13.97
N SER A 38 -17.79 -8.08 -15.19
CA SER A 38 -17.33 -7.38 -16.41
C SER A 38 -17.66 -5.89 -16.38
N ILE A 39 -18.89 -5.52 -16.01
CA ILE A 39 -19.34 -4.12 -15.97
C ILE A 39 -18.57 -3.35 -14.90
N PHE A 40 -18.49 -3.92 -13.69
CA PHE A 40 -17.79 -3.30 -12.58
C PHE A 40 -16.31 -3.08 -12.92
N THR A 41 -15.68 -4.00 -13.64
CA THR A 41 -14.29 -3.76 -14.04
C THR A 41 -14.14 -2.67 -15.10
N ALA A 42 -15.02 -2.61 -16.11
CA ALA A 42 -14.97 -1.51 -17.08
C ALA A 42 -15.12 -0.15 -16.39
N TRP A 43 -15.96 -0.08 -15.35
CA TRP A 43 -16.08 1.11 -14.52
C TRP A 43 -14.84 1.41 -13.67
N LEU A 44 -14.19 0.39 -13.09
CA LEU A 44 -12.92 0.56 -12.37
C LEU A 44 -11.82 1.08 -13.30
N ASP A 45 -11.69 0.53 -14.51
CA ASP A 45 -10.69 0.96 -15.51
C ASP A 45 -10.87 2.45 -15.87
N PHE A 46 -12.12 2.89 -16.02
CA PHE A 46 -12.44 4.30 -16.25
C PHE A 46 -12.08 5.20 -15.07
N ALA A 47 -12.34 4.74 -13.84
CA ALA A 47 -12.10 5.53 -12.63
C ALA A 47 -10.61 5.62 -12.26
N ILE A 48 -9.80 4.61 -12.62
CA ILE A 48 -8.39 4.48 -12.24
C ILE A 48 -7.55 5.74 -12.57
N PRO A 49 -7.55 6.29 -13.79
CA PRO A 49 -6.76 7.49 -14.12
C PRO A 49 -7.17 8.70 -13.29
N LEU A 50 -8.47 8.83 -12.98
CA LEU A 50 -9.00 9.90 -12.13
C LEU A 50 -8.54 9.74 -10.69
N ILE A 51 -8.48 8.49 -10.19
CA ILE A 51 -7.95 8.19 -8.85
C ILE A 51 -6.50 8.62 -8.75
N ILE A 52 -5.67 8.28 -9.75
CA ILE A 52 -4.27 8.71 -9.78
C ILE A 52 -4.16 10.22 -9.77
N LEU A 53 -4.87 10.92 -10.65
CA LEU A 53 -4.82 12.39 -10.72
C LEU A 53 -5.23 13.01 -9.38
N GLY A 54 -6.35 12.58 -8.79
CA GLY A 54 -6.83 13.16 -7.54
C GLY A 54 -5.88 12.94 -6.37
N LEU A 55 -5.42 11.70 -6.20
CA LEU A 55 -4.52 11.36 -5.09
C LEU A 55 -3.12 11.97 -5.29
N VAL A 56 -2.52 11.81 -6.46
CA VAL A 56 -1.12 12.21 -6.70
C VAL A 56 -0.95 13.72 -6.82
N ILE A 57 -1.88 14.45 -7.48
CA ILE A 57 -1.78 15.91 -7.59
C ILE A 57 -1.83 16.55 -6.21
N SER A 58 -2.88 16.26 -5.42
CA SER A 58 -3.05 16.78 -4.05
C SER A 58 -1.89 16.35 -3.16
N GLY A 59 -1.47 15.08 -3.25
CA GLY A 59 -0.36 14.54 -2.49
C GLY A 59 0.94 15.30 -2.73
N ILE A 60 1.31 15.56 -3.99
CA ILE A 60 2.55 16.27 -4.35
C ILE A 60 2.45 17.78 -4.07
N SER A 61 1.31 18.38 -4.37
CA SER A 61 1.14 19.83 -4.22
C SER A 61 1.17 20.28 -2.75
N ALA A 62 0.75 19.41 -1.83
CA ALA A 62 0.79 19.65 -0.39
C ALA A 62 2.21 19.71 0.22
N LEU A 63 3.26 19.26 -0.48
CA LEU A 63 4.64 19.31 0.04
C LEU A 63 5.19 20.75 0.22
N GLY A 64 4.52 21.78 -0.32
CA GLY A 64 5.05 23.13 -0.49
C GLY A 64 4.87 24.16 0.63
N ARG A 65 4.50 23.79 1.88
CA ARG A 65 4.20 24.78 2.95
C ARG A 65 5.06 24.59 4.21
N ASN A 66 6.05 25.48 4.41
CA ASN A 66 6.67 25.88 5.69
C ASN A 66 7.09 24.80 6.72
N PHE A 67 7.70 23.69 6.28
CA PHE A 67 8.48 22.78 7.16
C PHE A 67 9.83 22.42 6.52
N GLY A 68 10.57 23.45 6.10
CA GLY A 68 11.53 23.39 4.98
C GLY A 68 12.54 22.24 4.98
N LYS A 69 13.12 21.85 6.12
CA LYS A 69 14.11 20.75 6.19
C LYS A 69 13.52 19.46 6.75
N PHE A 70 12.74 19.54 7.81
CA PHE A 70 12.23 18.37 8.55
C PHE A 70 11.17 17.60 7.77
N LEU A 71 10.28 18.29 7.06
CA LEU A 71 9.30 17.65 6.18
C LEU A 71 10.00 16.94 5.02
N LEU A 72 10.94 17.62 4.36
CA LEU A 72 11.71 17.03 3.26
C LEU A 72 12.50 15.80 3.71
N LEU A 73 13.14 15.87 4.88
CA LEU A 73 13.86 14.73 5.44
C LEU A 73 12.93 13.54 5.69
N THR A 74 11.82 13.75 6.40
CA THR A 74 10.88 12.67 6.72
C THR A 74 10.28 12.06 5.45
N ILE A 75 9.94 12.88 4.45
CA ILE A 75 9.44 12.42 3.16
C ILE A 75 10.50 11.61 2.42
N PHE A 76 11.75 12.08 2.39
CA PHE A 76 12.84 11.37 1.74
C PHE A 76 13.10 10.01 2.42
N LEU A 77 13.12 9.97 3.75
CA LEU A 77 13.26 8.72 4.51
C LEU A 77 12.08 7.77 4.28
N ALA A 78 10.84 8.29 4.27
CA ALA A 78 9.63 7.50 4.03
C ALA A 78 9.62 6.92 2.61
N TYR A 79 9.90 7.74 1.60
CA TYR A 79 9.95 7.30 0.21
C TYR A 79 11.10 6.32 -0.03
N GLY A 80 12.30 6.62 0.50
CA GLY A 80 13.48 5.76 0.41
C GLY A 80 13.25 4.40 1.08
N SER A 81 12.69 4.38 2.30
CA SER A 81 12.27 3.14 3.00
C SER A 81 11.25 2.35 2.18
N THR A 82 10.28 3.02 1.57
CA THR A 82 9.25 2.40 0.74
C THR A 82 9.84 1.77 -0.53
N ILE A 83 10.71 2.49 -1.24
CA ILE A 83 11.41 1.97 -2.42
C ILE A 83 12.33 0.80 -2.04
N PHE A 84 13.11 0.94 -0.97
CA PHE A 84 13.98 -0.12 -0.46
C PHE A 84 13.17 -1.38 -0.17
N SER A 85 12.01 -1.22 0.46
CA SER A 85 11.08 -2.32 0.71
C SER A 85 10.60 -2.99 -0.58
N GLY A 86 10.18 -2.20 -1.59
CA GLY A 86 9.78 -2.73 -2.89
C GLY A 86 10.88 -3.50 -3.62
N PHE A 87 12.07 -2.89 -3.82
CA PHE A 87 13.18 -3.55 -4.50
C PHE A 87 13.73 -4.74 -3.70
N GLY A 88 13.89 -4.60 -2.38
CA GLY A 88 14.33 -5.70 -1.52
C GLY A 88 13.38 -6.89 -1.59
N THR A 89 12.07 -6.62 -1.65
CA THR A 89 11.06 -7.66 -1.89
C THR A 89 11.19 -8.27 -3.27
N TRP A 90 11.41 -7.46 -4.31
CA TRP A 90 11.59 -7.98 -5.66
C TRP A 90 12.76 -8.95 -5.72
N PHE A 91 13.94 -8.59 -5.19
CA PHE A 91 15.10 -9.48 -5.14
C PHE A 91 14.84 -10.74 -4.33
N ALA A 92 14.17 -10.64 -3.18
CA ALA A 92 13.86 -11.81 -2.37
C ALA A 92 12.88 -12.74 -3.09
N CYS A 93 11.79 -12.20 -3.63
CA CYS A 93 10.74 -12.99 -4.27
C CYS A 93 11.15 -13.52 -5.65
N SER A 94 11.99 -12.82 -6.40
CA SER A 94 12.51 -13.30 -7.69
C SER A 94 13.32 -14.59 -7.54
N GLU A 95 13.96 -14.79 -6.38
CA GLU A 95 14.72 -16.01 -6.07
C GLU A 95 13.87 -17.05 -5.32
N LEU A 96 13.06 -16.61 -4.34
CA LEU A 96 12.32 -17.52 -3.48
C LEU A 96 11.07 -18.13 -4.13
N PHE A 97 10.42 -17.41 -5.07
CA PHE A 97 9.14 -17.84 -5.62
C PHE A 97 9.26 -18.82 -6.80
N PRO A 98 10.19 -18.68 -7.76
CA PRO A 98 10.30 -19.65 -8.86
C PRO A 98 10.41 -21.13 -8.43
N PRO A 99 11.27 -21.52 -7.46
CA PRO A 99 11.33 -22.92 -7.03
C PRO A 99 10.07 -23.36 -6.27
N LEU A 100 9.39 -22.43 -5.58
CA LEU A 100 8.16 -22.70 -4.84
C LEU A 100 6.94 -22.91 -5.75
N LEU A 101 6.93 -22.20 -6.89
CA LEU A 101 5.85 -22.16 -7.86
C LEU A 101 6.15 -23.01 -9.11
N HIS A 102 7.23 -23.79 -9.09
CA HIS A 102 7.63 -24.63 -10.21
C HIS A 102 6.57 -25.71 -10.48
N GLY A 103 6.08 -25.78 -11.72
CA GLY A 103 5.01 -26.72 -12.12
C GLY A 103 3.61 -26.30 -11.71
N THR A 104 3.44 -25.18 -10.98
CA THR A 104 2.13 -24.58 -10.70
C THR A 104 1.91 -23.42 -11.66
N ALA A 105 1.25 -23.68 -12.79
CA ALA A 105 0.87 -22.65 -13.73
C ALA A 105 -0.63 -22.38 -13.60
N PHE A 106 -1.00 -21.12 -13.47
CA PHE A 106 -2.31 -20.63 -13.83
C PHE A 106 -2.44 -20.72 -15.36
N THR A 107 -2.61 -21.94 -15.88
CA THR A 107 -3.12 -22.11 -17.25
C THR A 107 -4.47 -21.41 -17.29
N PRO A 108 -4.79 -20.46 -18.19
CA PRO A 108 -6.14 -19.90 -18.32
C PRO A 108 -7.18 -21.01 -18.51
N ALA A 109 -8.46 -20.75 -18.21
CA ALA A 109 -9.50 -21.74 -18.50
C ALA A 109 -9.50 -22.04 -20.01
N PRO A 110 -9.79 -23.27 -20.45
CA PRO A 110 -9.99 -23.52 -21.88
C PRO A 110 -10.99 -22.49 -22.42
N LYS A 111 -10.68 -21.84 -23.56
CA LYS A 111 -11.52 -20.76 -24.13
C LYS A 111 -12.99 -21.18 -24.27
N GLU A 112 -13.25 -22.46 -24.48
CA GLU A 112 -14.59 -23.04 -24.54
C GLU A 112 -15.33 -22.98 -23.19
N GLN A 113 -14.65 -23.26 -22.09
CA GLN A 113 -15.22 -23.19 -20.73
C GLN A 113 -15.40 -21.74 -20.28
N GLU A 114 -14.49 -20.85 -20.71
CA GLU A 114 -14.61 -19.41 -20.55
C GLU A 114 -15.79 -18.82 -21.34
N ALA A 115 -16.07 -19.33 -22.54
CA ALA A 115 -17.22 -18.94 -23.35
C ALA A 115 -18.55 -19.42 -22.76
N LEU A 116 -18.57 -20.60 -22.13
CA LEU A 116 -19.77 -21.16 -21.49
C LEU A 116 -20.13 -20.47 -20.16
N LEU A 117 -19.13 -20.03 -19.40
CA LEU A 117 -19.30 -19.36 -18.10
C LEU A 117 -19.12 -17.83 -18.18
N GLY A 118 -18.90 -17.29 -19.38
CA GLY A 118 -18.67 -15.88 -19.64
C GLY A 118 -19.91 -15.01 -19.42
N ALA A 119 -19.65 -13.70 -19.31
CA ALA A 119 -20.70 -12.68 -19.17
C ALA A 119 -21.78 -12.80 -20.28
N PHE A 120 -23.01 -12.40 -19.98
CA PHE A 120 -24.06 -12.28 -20.99
C PHE A 120 -23.77 -11.17 -21.99
N PHE A 121 -23.22 -10.06 -21.48
CA PHE A 121 -22.76 -8.93 -22.27
C PHE A 121 -21.66 -8.21 -21.50
N SER A 122 -20.84 -7.45 -22.22
CA SER A 122 -19.84 -6.54 -21.65
C SER A 122 -20.15 -5.11 -22.08
N ILE A 123 -19.78 -4.16 -21.23
CA ILE A 123 -19.81 -2.73 -21.58
C ILE A 123 -18.36 -2.32 -21.83
N GLU A 124 -18.11 -1.79 -23.02
CA GLU A 124 -16.85 -1.12 -23.30
C GLU A 124 -16.91 0.30 -22.75
N LEU A 125 -16.18 0.52 -21.66
CA LEU A 125 -15.97 1.85 -21.10
C LEU A 125 -14.45 2.10 -21.11
N PRO A 126 -13.92 2.75 -22.16
CA PRO A 126 -12.47 2.97 -22.26
C PRO A 126 -12.00 3.87 -21.12
N PRO A 127 -10.75 3.71 -20.65
CA PRO A 127 -10.18 4.58 -19.63
C PRO A 127 -10.12 6.03 -20.11
N VAL A 128 -10.30 7.00 -19.20
CA VAL A 128 -10.25 8.44 -19.52
C VAL A 128 -8.95 8.83 -20.22
N MET A 129 -7.85 8.24 -19.77
CA MET A 129 -6.53 8.35 -20.37
C MET A 129 -5.68 7.16 -19.93
N ASP A 130 -4.55 6.94 -20.61
CA ASP A 130 -3.57 5.96 -20.17
C ASP A 130 -3.01 6.31 -18.77
N VAL A 131 -2.71 5.30 -17.96
CA VAL A 131 -2.27 5.49 -16.57
C VAL A 131 -0.91 6.18 -16.49
N MET A 132 0.03 5.87 -17.39
CA MET A 132 1.32 6.55 -17.42
C MET A 132 1.15 8.03 -17.76
N THR A 133 0.20 8.32 -18.66
CA THR A 133 -0.18 9.69 -18.99
C THR A 133 -0.80 10.40 -17.79
N ALA A 134 -1.74 9.76 -17.10
CA ALA A 134 -2.36 10.29 -15.88
C ALA A 134 -1.32 10.61 -14.80
N LEU A 135 -0.35 9.73 -14.63
CA LEU A 135 0.71 9.89 -13.65
C LEU A 135 1.67 11.01 -14.01
N ALA A 136 2.16 11.05 -15.26
CA ALA A 136 3.01 12.13 -15.76
C ALA A 136 2.31 13.50 -15.62
N LEU A 137 1.03 13.56 -15.97
CA LEU A 137 0.20 14.75 -15.79
C LEU A 137 0.05 15.12 -14.32
N ALA A 138 -0.20 14.14 -13.45
CA ALA A 138 -0.32 14.36 -12.00
C ALA A 138 0.96 14.97 -11.41
N PHE A 139 2.13 14.52 -11.88
CA PHE A 139 3.42 15.07 -11.49
C PHE A 139 3.62 16.51 -11.95
N VAL A 140 3.39 16.77 -13.24
CA VAL A 140 3.54 18.12 -13.80
C VAL A 140 2.63 19.11 -13.07
N LEU A 141 1.37 18.73 -12.83
CA LEU A 141 0.42 19.56 -12.11
C LEU A 141 0.76 19.68 -10.63
N GLY A 142 1.05 18.57 -9.94
CA GLY A 142 1.39 18.58 -8.51
C GLY A 142 2.63 19.42 -8.20
N ILE A 143 3.71 19.23 -8.96
CA ILE A 143 4.95 20.04 -8.83
C ILE A 143 4.67 21.48 -9.23
N GLY A 144 3.94 21.71 -10.33
CA GLY A 144 3.59 23.04 -10.80
C GLY A 144 2.81 23.86 -9.75
N ILE A 145 1.78 23.27 -9.13
CA ILE A 145 0.98 23.89 -8.07
C ILE A 145 1.86 24.23 -6.86
N SER A 146 2.74 23.30 -6.45
CA SER A 146 3.69 23.50 -5.36
C SER A 146 4.67 24.64 -5.66
N ALA A 147 5.22 24.68 -6.88
CA ALA A 147 6.23 25.66 -7.29
C ALA A 147 5.68 27.10 -7.37
N ILE A 148 4.45 27.28 -7.86
CA ILE A 148 3.80 28.60 -7.93
C ILE A 148 3.09 29.00 -6.63
N GLN A 149 3.00 28.07 -5.66
CA GLN A 149 2.34 28.27 -4.36
C GLN A 149 0.88 28.78 -4.48
N SER A 150 0.14 28.31 -5.49
CA SER A 150 -1.24 28.76 -5.72
C SER A 150 -2.23 28.14 -4.74
N GLU A 151 -2.81 28.96 -3.87
CA GLU A 151 -3.84 28.49 -2.93
C GLU A 151 -5.11 27.96 -3.63
N THR A 152 -5.49 28.60 -4.74
CA THR A 152 -6.71 28.24 -5.48
C THR A 152 -6.58 26.87 -6.13
N LEU A 153 -5.45 26.60 -6.79
CA LEU A 153 -5.22 25.29 -7.42
C LEU A 153 -4.98 24.19 -6.38
N GLN A 154 -4.35 24.51 -5.24
CA GLN A 154 -4.23 23.57 -4.12
C GLN A 154 -5.61 23.15 -3.62
N LYS A 155 -6.51 24.11 -3.32
CA LYS A 155 -7.88 23.81 -2.88
C LYS A 155 -8.64 22.98 -3.92
N ALA A 156 -8.54 23.32 -5.20
CA ALA A 156 -9.18 22.56 -6.27
C ALA A 156 -8.64 21.11 -6.34
N ALA A 157 -7.33 20.90 -6.17
CA ALA A 157 -6.74 19.57 -6.11
C ALA A 157 -7.23 18.77 -4.90
N ASP A 158 -7.35 19.40 -3.73
CA ASP A 158 -7.85 18.77 -2.50
C ASP A 158 -9.35 18.44 -2.57
N ASP A 159 -10.16 19.31 -3.19
CA ASP A 159 -11.57 19.03 -3.47
C ASP A 159 -11.72 17.88 -4.46
N PHE A 160 -10.91 17.85 -5.53
CA PHE A 160 -10.91 16.75 -6.49
C PHE A 160 -10.46 15.42 -5.85
N ARG A 161 -9.45 15.45 -4.99
CA ARG A 161 -9.07 14.32 -4.14
C ARG A 161 -10.24 13.84 -3.30
N THR A 162 -11.00 14.75 -2.69
CA THR A 162 -12.17 14.41 -1.87
C THR A 162 -13.25 13.71 -2.71
N ILE A 163 -13.49 14.16 -3.94
CA ILE A 163 -14.40 13.50 -4.89
C ILE A 163 -13.94 12.06 -5.18
N VAL A 164 -12.63 11.89 -5.43
CA VAL A 164 -12.02 10.57 -5.66
C VAL A 164 -12.14 9.67 -4.43
N GLU A 165 -11.89 10.19 -3.22
CA GLU A 165 -12.05 9.46 -1.96
C GLU A 165 -13.51 9.03 -1.76
N LEU A 166 -14.48 9.87 -2.10
CA LEU A 166 -15.90 9.50 -2.07
C LEU A 166 -16.25 8.42 -3.10
N LEU A 167 -15.72 8.51 -4.31
CA LEU A 167 -15.87 7.46 -5.34
C LEU A 167 -15.33 6.12 -4.81
N ILE A 168 -14.16 6.12 -4.19
CA ILE A 168 -13.57 4.95 -3.54
C ILE A 168 -14.48 4.42 -2.42
N LEU A 169 -14.79 5.23 -1.42
CA LEU A 169 -15.45 4.80 -0.18
C LEU A 169 -16.94 4.46 -0.37
N LYS A 170 -17.62 5.17 -1.28
CA LYS A 170 -19.07 5.06 -1.48
C LYS A 170 -19.46 4.25 -2.71
N ALA A 171 -18.59 4.13 -3.70
CA ALA A 171 -18.90 3.41 -4.94
C ALA A 171 -17.99 2.20 -5.19
N ILE A 172 -16.69 2.23 -4.89
CA ILE A 172 -15.83 1.05 -5.11
C ILE A 172 -15.98 0.03 -3.96
N ILE A 173 -15.72 0.47 -2.72
CA ILE A 173 -15.64 -0.43 -1.56
C ILE A 173 -16.91 -1.27 -1.35
N PRO A 174 -18.14 -0.72 -1.43
CA PRO A 174 -19.36 -1.50 -1.18
C PRO A 174 -19.58 -2.64 -2.18
N PHE A 175 -19.08 -2.49 -3.41
CA PHE A 175 -19.23 -3.49 -4.48
C PHE A 175 -18.05 -4.47 -4.54
N LEU A 176 -16.94 -4.14 -3.87
CA LEU A 176 -15.72 -4.95 -3.88
C LEU A 176 -15.92 -6.38 -3.32
N PRO A 177 -16.68 -6.63 -2.24
CA PRO A 177 -16.97 -7.99 -1.79
C PRO A 177 -17.71 -8.81 -2.85
N LEU A 178 -18.70 -8.21 -3.52
CA LEU A 178 -19.44 -8.90 -4.59
C LEU A 178 -18.52 -9.17 -5.79
N PHE A 179 -17.65 -8.24 -6.14
CA PHE A 179 -16.66 -8.43 -7.20
C PHE A 179 -15.70 -9.59 -6.90
N ILE A 180 -15.16 -9.65 -5.68
CA ILE A 180 -14.28 -10.75 -5.23
C ILE A 180 -15.05 -12.07 -5.21
N PHE A 181 -16.29 -12.09 -4.71
CA PHE A 181 -17.16 -13.26 -4.78
C PHE A 181 -17.28 -13.77 -6.21
N CYS A 182 -17.54 -12.89 -7.19
CA CYS A 182 -17.67 -13.29 -8.60
C CYS A 182 -16.38 -13.91 -9.16
N ILE A 183 -15.21 -13.44 -8.72
CA ILE A 183 -13.92 -14.00 -9.13
C ILE A 183 -13.75 -15.42 -8.59
N PHE A 184 -13.94 -15.61 -7.29
CA PHE A 184 -13.81 -16.95 -6.68
C PHE A 184 -14.89 -17.93 -7.14
N LEU A 185 -16.11 -17.43 -7.41
CA LEU A 185 -17.18 -18.20 -8.04
C LEU A 185 -16.75 -18.73 -9.41
N ALA A 186 -16.22 -17.86 -10.27
CA ALA A 186 -15.73 -18.26 -11.58
C ALA A 186 -14.55 -19.24 -11.47
N MET A 187 -13.67 -19.06 -10.49
CA MET A 187 -12.54 -19.97 -10.27
C MET A 187 -12.96 -21.36 -9.78
N SER A 188 -13.97 -21.43 -8.90
CA SER A 188 -14.48 -22.72 -8.40
C SER A 188 -15.19 -23.48 -9.48
N ALA A 189 -16.04 -22.81 -10.26
CA ALA A 189 -16.73 -23.41 -11.41
C ALA A 189 -15.79 -23.97 -12.50
N ASN A 190 -14.48 -23.69 -12.41
CA ASN A 190 -13.44 -24.23 -13.29
C ASN A 190 -12.53 -25.27 -12.59
N ASP A 191 -12.87 -25.74 -11.39
CA ASP A 191 -12.13 -26.71 -10.55
C ASP A 191 -10.72 -26.26 -10.10
N ARG A 192 -10.48 -24.96 -9.96
CA ARG A 192 -9.10 -24.42 -9.73
C ARG A 192 -8.84 -23.87 -8.34
N VAL A 193 -9.84 -23.80 -7.49
CA VAL A 193 -9.74 -23.10 -6.21
C VAL A 193 -8.72 -23.74 -5.29
N TRP A 194 -8.73 -25.07 -5.16
CA TRP A 194 -7.90 -25.77 -4.17
C TRP A 194 -6.40 -25.66 -4.45
N GLU A 195 -6.01 -25.72 -5.72
CA GLU A 195 -4.62 -25.53 -6.13
C GLU A 195 -4.13 -24.11 -5.78
N ILE A 196 -4.96 -23.11 -6.07
CA ILE A 196 -4.63 -21.69 -5.87
C ILE A 196 -4.56 -21.35 -4.39
N LEU A 197 -5.47 -21.86 -3.55
CA LEU A 197 -5.43 -21.64 -2.11
C LEU A 197 -4.17 -22.23 -1.46
N ASN A 198 -3.74 -23.43 -1.87
CA ASN A 198 -2.53 -24.06 -1.35
C ASN A 198 -1.28 -23.23 -1.68
N ILE A 199 -1.19 -22.74 -2.91
CA ILE A 199 -0.12 -21.85 -3.35
C ILE A 199 -0.13 -20.53 -2.56
N PHE A 200 -1.31 -19.93 -2.37
CA PHE A 200 -1.46 -18.69 -1.62
C PHE A 200 -1.02 -18.84 -0.16
N GLY A 201 -1.33 -19.96 0.49
CA GLY A 201 -0.84 -20.26 1.84
C GLY A 201 0.69 -20.23 1.93
N LYS A 202 1.39 -20.85 0.97
CA LYS A 202 2.86 -20.84 0.93
C LYS A 202 3.43 -19.44 0.71
N ILE A 203 2.84 -18.67 -0.20
CA ILE A 203 3.25 -17.27 -0.48
C ILE A 203 3.07 -16.42 0.76
N ILE A 204 1.93 -16.51 1.45
CA ILE A 204 1.65 -15.76 2.67
C ILE A 204 2.70 -16.06 3.75
N GLY A 205 3.11 -17.32 3.90
CA GLY A 205 4.19 -17.69 4.82
C GLY A 205 5.51 -16.96 4.57
N ILE A 206 5.94 -16.87 3.30
CA ILE A 206 7.17 -16.15 2.93
C ILE A 206 7.00 -14.64 3.14
N VAL A 207 5.87 -14.07 2.73
CA VAL A 207 5.57 -12.65 2.92
C VAL A 207 5.57 -12.27 4.41
N PHE A 208 5.09 -13.17 5.27
CA PHE A 208 5.13 -12.98 6.71
C PHE A 208 6.55 -13.05 7.29
N ALA A 209 7.43 -13.88 6.73
CA ALA A 209 8.85 -13.87 7.08
C ALA A 209 9.54 -12.57 6.62
N LEU A 210 9.31 -12.15 5.37
CA LEU A 210 9.83 -10.89 4.83
C LEU A 210 9.38 -9.68 5.65
N HIS A 211 8.16 -9.70 6.17
CA HIS A 211 7.63 -8.67 7.05
C HIS A 211 8.49 -8.45 8.31
N PHE A 212 8.86 -9.52 9.02
CA PHE A 212 9.73 -9.39 10.19
C PHE A 212 11.17 -9.04 9.83
N ILE A 213 11.66 -9.50 8.68
CA ILE A 213 12.99 -9.13 8.17
C ILE A 213 13.03 -7.62 7.87
N LEU A 214 12.00 -7.08 7.23
CA LEU A 214 11.89 -5.65 6.93
C LEU A 214 11.88 -4.83 8.22
N LEU A 215 11.08 -5.23 9.21
CA LEU A 215 11.08 -4.60 10.53
C LEU A 215 12.45 -4.66 11.20
N ALA A 216 13.12 -5.83 11.17
CA ALA A 216 14.46 -5.97 11.73
C ALA A 216 15.44 -5.01 11.06
N ILE A 217 15.43 -4.91 9.72
CA ILE A 217 16.29 -3.97 8.99
C ILE A 217 16.00 -2.52 9.38
N GLN A 218 14.72 -2.11 9.43
CA GLN A 218 14.32 -0.76 9.80
C GLN A 218 14.79 -0.37 11.21
N PHE A 219 14.59 -1.27 12.19
CA PHE A 219 15.01 -1.00 13.57
C PHE A 219 16.52 -1.10 13.75
N LEU A 220 17.22 -2.01 13.07
CA LEU A 220 18.69 -2.09 13.08
C LEU A 220 19.31 -0.80 12.52
N ALA A 221 18.82 -0.33 11.37
CA ALA A 221 19.30 0.91 10.76
C ALA A 221 19.01 2.13 11.67
N SER A 222 17.78 2.24 12.17
CA SER A 222 17.38 3.32 13.07
C SER A 222 18.15 3.29 14.40
N GLY A 223 18.34 2.11 14.98
CA GLY A 223 19.12 1.91 16.21
C GLY A 223 20.60 2.23 16.04
N ALA A 224 21.19 1.89 14.89
CA ALA A 224 22.57 2.24 14.56
C ALA A 224 22.76 3.76 14.46
N ILE A 225 21.85 4.46 13.76
CA ILE A 225 21.88 5.93 13.62
C ILE A 225 21.66 6.60 14.98
N ALA A 226 20.64 6.17 15.73
CA ALA A 226 20.29 6.76 17.02
C ALA A 226 21.17 6.29 18.18
N ARG A 227 22.13 5.38 17.94
CA ARG A 227 22.97 4.72 18.95
C ARG A 227 22.14 4.11 20.09
N LYS A 228 20.99 3.52 19.75
CA LYS A 228 20.05 2.86 20.67
C LYS A 228 19.93 1.37 20.37
N ASN A 229 19.54 0.58 21.36
CA ASN A 229 19.33 -0.85 21.17
C ASN A 229 18.08 -1.10 20.28
N PRO A 230 18.25 -1.70 19.09
CA PRO A 230 17.17 -1.86 18.10
C PRO A 230 16.08 -2.83 18.57
N PHE A 231 16.44 -3.87 19.33
CA PHE A 231 15.48 -4.83 19.86
C PHE A 231 14.60 -4.19 20.94
N LYS A 232 15.19 -3.37 21.82
CA LYS A 232 14.42 -2.61 22.81
C LYS A 232 13.47 -1.63 22.12
N MET A 233 13.92 -0.95 21.07
CA MET A 233 13.09 -0.02 20.31
C MET A 233 11.89 -0.72 19.67
N PHE A 234 12.09 -1.87 19.03
CA PHE A 234 11.00 -2.66 18.46
C PHE A 234 10.06 -3.18 19.55
N TRP A 235 10.60 -3.68 20.67
CA TRP A 235 9.79 -4.18 21.78
C TRP A 235 8.85 -3.12 22.35
N THR A 236 9.32 -1.88 22.51
CA THR A 236 8.48 -0.75 22.93
C THR A 236 7.34 -0.47 21.95
N MET A 237 7.52 -0.77 20.65
CA MET A 237 6.49 -0.54 19.63
C MET A 237 5.42 -1.63 19.56
N LEU A 238 5.57 -2.76 20.27
CA LEU A 238 4.62 -3.88 20.23
C LEU A 238 3.16 -3.48 20.51
N PRO A 239 2.83 -2.59 21.48
CA PRO A 239 1.45 -2.17 21.66
C PRO A 239 0.85 -1.49 20.42
N ALA A 240 1.65 -0.68 19.70
CA ALA A 240 1.22 -0.06 18.45
C ALA A 240 1.08 -1.10 17.34
N TYR A 241 2.01 -2.05 17.25
CA TYR A 241 1.95 -3.19 16.32
C TYR A 241 0.64 -3.99 16.49
N PHE A 242 0.32 -4.43 17.70
CA PHE A 242 -0.90 -5.21 17.95
C PHE A 242 -2.19 -4.39 17.77
N THR A 243 -2.14 -3.08 18.06
CA THR A 243 -3.27 -2.18 17.76
C THR A 243 -3.50 -2.08 16.25
N ALA A 244 -2.44 -1.89 15.46
CA ALA A 244 -2.52 -1.84 14.00
C ALA A 244 -2.97 -3.18 13.39
N LEU A 245 -2.54 -4.30 13.98
CA LEU A 245 -3.05 -5.61 13.60
C LEU A 245 -4.57 -5.73 13.80
N GLY A 246 -5.09 -5.22 14.92
CA GLY A 246 -6.53 -5.26 15.21
C GLY A 246 -7.36 -4.28 14.37
N THR A 247 -6.85 -3.07 14.14
CA THR A 247 -7.60 -2.01 13.43
C THR A 247 -7.44 -2.07 11.91
N SER A 248 -6.33 -2.64 11.43
CA SER A 248 -5.88 -2.54 10.03
C SER A 248 -5.78 -1.11 9.50
N SER A 249 -5.66 -0.10 10.37
CA SER A 249 -5.52 1.31 9.99
C SER A 249 -4.36 1.99 10.72
N SER A 250 -3.46 2.62 9.96
CA SER A 250 -2.37 3.43 10.51
C SER A 250 -2.92 4.66 11.23
N VAL A 251 -3.91 5.32 10.63
CA VAL A 251 -4.56 6.52 11.20
C VAL A 251 -5.23 6.22 12.54
N ALA A 252 -5.99 5.11 12.62
CA ALA A 252 -6.63 4.70 13.87
C ALA A 252 -5.62 4.34 14.97
N THR A 253 -4.37 4.05 14.61
CA THR A 253 -3.32 3.63 15.52
C THR A 253 -2.40 4.78 15.96
N ILE A 254 -2.58 6.01 15.42
CA ILE A 254 -1.76 7.19 15.74
C ILE A 254 -1.61 7.42 17.25
N PRO A 255 -2.67 7.41 18.08
CA PRO A 255 -2.52 7.72 19.51
C PRO A 255 -1.61 6.74 20.25
N VAL A 256 -1.70 5.45 19.91
CA VAL A 256 -0.87 4.41 20.52
C VAL A 256 0.56 4.49 20.00
N THR A 257 0.73 4.74 18.70
CA THR A 257 2.03 4.90 18.04
C THR A 257 2.79 6.07 18.64
N LEU A 258 2.14 7.22 18.78
CA LEU A 258 2.72 8.42 19.37
C LEU A 258 3.26 8.16 20.78
N ALA A 259 2.46 7.49 21.62
CA ALA A 259 2.86 7.14 22.98
C ALA A 259 4.06 6.18 23.01
N GLN A 260 4.15 5.19 22.11
CA GLN A 260 5.30 4.28 22.06
C GLN A 260 6.56 4.95 21.50
N VAL A 261 6.41 5.82 20.50
CA VAL A 261 7.52 6.60 19.93
C VAL A 261 8.13 7.54 20.97
N GLN A 262 7.30 8.23 21.76
CA GLN A 262 7.76 9.03 22.89
C GLN A 262 8.46 8.17 23.97
N LYS A 263 7.93 6.97 24.29
CA LYS A 263 8.60 6.01 25.19
C LYS A 263 9.94 5.51 24.67
N ASN A 264 10.13 5.48 23.36
CA ASN A 264 11.42 5.19 22.74
C ASN A 264 12.42 6.36 22.84
N GLY A 265 12.04 7.48 23.45
CA GLY A 265 12.89 8.64 23.69
C GLY A 265 13.02 9.54 22.47
N VAL A 266 11.97 9.63 21.65
CA VAL A 266 11.80 10.66 20.63
C VAL A 266 11.15 11.88 21.30
N ARG A 267 11.66 13.08 21.01
CA ARG A 267 11.12 14.34 21.56
C ARG A 267 9.64 14.51 21.16
N PRO A 268 8.76 15.00 22.06
CA PRO A 268 7.34 15.13 21.79
C PRO A 268 7.03 15.86 20.49
N GLN A 269 7.72 16.97 20.21
CA GLN A 269 7.51 17.77 18.99
C GLN A 269 7.82 16.99 17.71
N VAL A 270 8.87 16.15 17.74
CA VAL A 270 9.26 15.31 16.60
C VAL A 270 8.26 14.17 16.41
N ALA A 271 7.82 13.55 17.51
CA ALA A 271 6.85 12.47 17.47
C ALA A 271 5.48 12.95 16.97
N GLU A 272 4.99 14.09 17.48
CA GLU A 272 3.71 14.70 17.12
C GLU A 272 3.64 15.13 15.66
N PHE A 273 4.80 15.46 15.06
CA PHE A 273 4.90 15.75 13.63
C PHE A 273 5.08 14.49 12.77
N CYS A 274 6.10 13.66 13.09
CA CYS A 274 6.49 12.55 12.24
C CYS A 274 5.45 11.43 12.20
N VAL A 275 4.83 11.09 13.33
CA VAL A 275 3.91 9.95 13.41
C VAL A 275 2.67 10.16 12.54
N PRO A 276 1.92 11.28 12.65
CA PRO A 276 0.76 11.50 11.79
C PRO A 276 1.12 11.61 10.31
N LEU A 277 2.27 12.22 9.99
CA LEU A 277 2.76 12.32 8.61
C LEU A 277 3.07 10.93 8.04
N CYS A 278 3.91 10.14 8.72
CA CYS A 278 4.32 8.81 8.26
C CYS A 278 3.14 7.84 8.18
N ALA A 279 2.15 7.95 9.07
CA ALA A 279 0.93 7.15 9.02
C ALA A 279 0.14 7.30 7.70
N THR A 280 0.44 8.33 6.90
CA THR A 280 -0.11 8.54 5.56
C THR A 280 0.90 8.24 4.45
N ILE A 281 2.15 8.68 4.59
CA ILE A 281 3.12 8.63 3.48
C ILE A 281 4.06 7.42 3.49
N HIS A 282 4.16 6.70 4.60
CA HIS A 282 5.12 5.61 4.79
C HIS A 282 4.41 4.26 4.81
N LEU A 283 4.26 3.67 3.63
CA LEU A 283 3.56 2.39 3.43
C LEU A 283 4.52 1.31 2.94
N ALA A 284 5.67 1.16 3.61
CA ALA A 284 6.71 0.20 3.25
C ALA A 284 6.22 -1.25 3.32
N GLY A 285 5.58 -1.67 4.41
CA GLY A 285 5.03 -3.03 4.54
C GLY A 285 3.90 -3.32 3.57
N SER A 286 3.10 -2.32 3.21
CA SER A 286 2.09 -2.47 2.15
C SER A 286 2.75 -2.65 0.78
N THR A 287 3.80 -1.86 0.49
CA THR A 287 4.59 -1.94 -0.76
C THR A 287 5.26 -3.29 -0.91
N MET A 288 5.87 -3.83 0.16
CA MET A 288 6.41 -5.18 0.22
C MET A 288 5.35 -6.20 -0.20
N LYS A 289 4.19 -6.22 0.44
CA LYS A 289 3.14 -7.19 0.11
C LYS A 289 2.63 -7.06 -1.32
N ILE A 290 2.36 -5.85 -1.78
CA ILE A 290 1.89 -5.59 -3.15
C ILE A 290 2.93 -6.10 -4.16
N THR A 291 4.21 -5.82 -3.91
CA THR A 291 5.30 -6.29 -4.76
C THR A 291 5.37 -7.81 -4.74
N ALA A 292 5.40 -8.45 -3.57
CA ALA A 292 5.45 -9.91 -3.44
C ALA A 292 4.25 -10.59 -4.13
N PHE A 293 3.01 -10.19 -3.79
CA PHE A 293 1.83 -10.80 -4.39
C PHE A 293 1.77 -10.59 -5.90
N SER A 294 2.22 -9.44 -6.41
CA SER A 294 2.30 -9.24 -7.86
C SER A 294 3.30 -10.20 -8.50
N ILE A 295 4.49 -10.38 -7.92
CA ILE A 295 5.49 -11.32 -8.45
C ILE A 295 4.95 -12.74 -8.49
N ALA A 296 4.28 -13.16 -7.41
CA ALA A 296 3.65 -14.47 -7.35
C ALA A 296 2.59 -14.66 -8.45
N ILE A 297 1.68 -13.70 -8.62
CA ILE A 297 0.65 -13.77 -9.67
C ILE A 297 1.28 -13.74 -11.06
N MET A 298 2.35 -12.97 -11.25
CA MET A 298 3.04 -12.90 -12.53
C MET A 298 3.67 -14.25 -12.89
N LEU A 299 4.36 -14.89 -11.94
CA LEU A 299 4.89 -16.24 -12.12
C LEU A 299 3.78 -17.27 -12.36
N LEU A 300 2.69 -17.21 -11.60
CA LEU A 300 1.54 -18.10 -11.79
C LEU A 300 0.92 -17.96 -13.17
N THR A 301 0.83 -16.73 -13.70
CA THR A 301 0.32 -16.49 -15.06
C THR A 301 1.34 -16.77 -16.17
N GLY A 302 2.48 -17.39 -15.85
CA GLY A 302 3.53 -17.75 -16.82
C GLY A 302 4.37 -16.57 -17.31
N ARG A 303 4.33 -15.43 -16.60
CA ARG A 303 5.08 -14.21 -16.93
C ARG A 303 6.29 -14.06 -16.01
N HIS A 304 7.41 -13.61 -16.56
CA HIS A 304 8.65 -13.45 -15.80
C HIS A 304 8.75 -12.05 -15.16
N PRO A 305 8.94 -11.94 -13.83
CA PRO A 305 9.01 -10.69 -13.07
C PRO A 305 10.32 -9.93 -13.32
N ASP A 306 10.53 -9.48 -14.55
CA ASP A 306 11.75 -8.78 -14.96
C ASP A 306 11.91 -7.42 -14.26
N LEU A 307 13.16 -7.10 -13.87
CA LEU A 307 13.49 -5.88 -13.14
C LEU A 307 13.18 -4.63 -13.97
N ALA A 308 13.36 -4.67 -15.28
CA ALA A 308 13.10 -3.50 -16.13
C ALA A 308 11.60 -3.11 -16.12
N HIS A 309 10.71 -4.07 -15.92
CA HIS A 309 9.27 -3.84 -15.76
C HIS A 309 8.90 -3.49 -14.31
N TYR A 310 9.55 -4.11 -13.33
CA TYR A 310 9.27 -3.91 -11.92
C TYR A 310 9.86 -2.63 -11.33
N ALA A 311 11.00 -2.16 -11.83
CA ALA A 311 11.63 -0.92 -11.38
C ALA A 311 10.70 0.30 -11.51
N PRO A 312 10.13 0.62 -12.69
CA PRO A 312 9.18 1.73 -12.80
C PRO A 312 7.92 1.48 -11.96
N PHE A 313 7.42 0.25 -11.89
CA PHE A 313 6.29 -0.11 -11.02
C PHE A 313 6.57 0.24 -9.55
N ILE A 314 7.71 -0.18 -9.00
CA ILE A 314 8.08 0.08 -7.59
C ILE A 314 8.27 1.58 -7.33
N MET A 315 8.90 2.30 -8.26
CA MET A 315 9.11 3.74 -8.14
C MET A 315 7.78 4.49 -8.08
N PHE A 316 6.86 4.17 -9.00
CA PHE A 316 5.51 4.74 -9.02
C PHE A 316 4.64 4.28 -7.85
N LEU A 317 4.79 3.03 -7.42
CA LEU A 317 4.10 2.50 -6.26
C LEU A 317 4.48 3.31 -5.02
N GLY A 318 5.76 3.62 -4.82
CA GLY A 318 6.21 4.47 -3.72
C GLY A 318 5.59 5.87 -3.75
N ILE A 319 5.36 6.43 -4.93
CA ILE A 319 4.70 7.74 -5.08
C ILE A 319 3.21 7.60 -4.75
N SER A 320 2.54 6.60 -5.30
CA SER A 320 1.14 6.32 -5.01
C SER A 320 0.90 6.04 -3.53
N MET A 321 1.88 5.47 -2.83
CA MET A 321 1.83 5.27 -1.38
C MET A 321 1.81 6.58 -0.59
N ILE A 322 2.47 7.65 -1.06
CA ILE A 322 2.39 8.97 -0.41
C ILE A 322 0.95 9.49 -0.38
N ALA A 323 0.18 9.15 -1.42
CA ALA A 323 -1.19 9.60 -1.59
C ALA A 323 -2.24 8.57 -1.15
N ALA A 324 -1.83 7.38 -0.71
CA ALA A 324 -2.75 6.33 -0.32
C ALA A 324 -3.36 6.64 1.06
N PRO A 325 -4.67 6.42 1.25
CA PRO A 325 -5.29 6.70 2.54
C PRO A 325 -4.85 5.66 3.58
N GLY A 326 -4.51 6.10 4.80
CA GLY A 326 -4.08 5.24 5.91
C GLY A 326 -5.20 4.42 6.59
N VAL A 327 -6.15 3.94 5.79
CA VAL A 327 -7.34 3.15 6.17
C VAL A 327 -7.25 1.74 5.58
N PRO A 328 -8.07 0.77 6.05
CA PRO A 328 -8.00 -0.61 5.55
C PRO A 328 -8.21 -0.67 4.03
N GLY A 329 -7.29 -1.34 3.33
CA GLY A 329 -7.28 -1.48 1.88
C GLY A 329 -6.74 -0.28 1.11
N GLY A 330 -6.42 0.85 1.75
CA GLY A 330 -6.05 2.08 1.06
C GLY A 330 -4.85 1.94 0.11
N ALA A 331 -3.83 1.18 0.51
CA ALA A 331 -2.64 0.95 -0.32
C ALA A 331 -2.93 0.12 -1.58
N ILE A 332 -3.69 -0.99 -1.48
CA ILE A 332 -4.03 -1.78 -2.66
C ILE A 332 -4.95 -1.01 -3.61
N MET A 333 -5.80 -0.13 -3.07
CA MET A 333 -6.64 0.75 -3.88
C MET A 333 -5.80 1.76 -4.67
N ALA A 334 -4.78 2.35 -4.05
CA ALA A 334 -3.84 3.22 -4.73
C ALA A 334 -2.98 2.45 -5.78
N ALA A 335 -2.67 1.18 -5.50
CA ALA A 335 -1.85 0.35 -6.38
C ALA A 335 -2.60 -0.33 -7.54
N ALA A 336 -3.93 -0.49 -7.44
CA ALA A 336 -4.75 -1.21 -8.42
C ALA A 336 -4.52 -0.73 -9.86
N ALA A 337 -4.43 0.58 -10.01
CA ALA A 337 -4.13 1.23 -11.28
C ALA A 337 -2.78 0.81 -11.87
N LEU A 338 -1.73 0.81 -11.04
CA LEU A 338 -0.37 0.49 -11.45
C LEU A 338 -0.23 -1.01 -11.78
N LEU A 339 -0.94 -1.88 -11.05
CA LEU A 339 -0.95 -3.32 -11.31
C LEU A 339 -1.48 -3.62 -12.72
N GLY A 340 -2.60 -2.99 -13.13
CA GLY A 340 -3.16 -3.18 -14.47
C GLY A 340 -2.30 -2.54 -15.57
N SER A 341 -1.85 -1.31 -15.36
CA SER A 341 -1.22 -0.52 -16.43
C SER A 341 0.29 -0.70 -16.59
N VAL A 342 1.03 -0.87 -15.50
CA VAL A 342 2.49 -0.99 -15.55
C VAL A 342 2.89 -2.46 -15.66
N LEU A 343 2.27 -3.32 -14.85
CA LEU A 343 2.53 -4.76 -14.90
C LEU A 343 1.65 -5.49 -15.93
N GLY A 344 0.67 -4.81 -16.54
CA GLY A 344 -0.20 -5.43 -17.53
C GLY A 344 -1.10 -6.52 -16.96
N PHE A 345 -1.49 -6.43 -15.68
CA PHE A 345 -2.30 -7.47 -15.06
C PHE A 345 -3.70 -7.49 -15.64
N SER A 346 -4.22 -8.71 -15.85
CA SER A 346 -5.62 -8.87 -16.18
C SER A 346 -6.50 -8.46 -14.99
N LYS A 347 -7.78 -8.27 -15.27
CA LYS A 347 -8.81 -7.89 -14.31
C LYS A 347 -8.93 -8.92 -13.18
N GLU A 348 -8.82 -10.19 -13.55
CA GLU A 348 -8.78 -11.34 -12.65
C GLU A 348 -7.55 -11.28 -11.75
N ALA A 349 -6.37 -11.02 -12.33
CA ALA A 349 -5.13 -10.88 -11.57
C ALA A 349 -5.20 -9.71 -10.57
N VAL A 350 -5.77 -8.57 -10.94
CA VAL A 350 -6.00 -7.44 -10.01
C VAL A 350 -6.98 -7.82 -8.90
N GLY A 351 -8.07 -8.52 -9.21
CA GLY A 351 -8.99 -8.98 -8.16
C GLY A 351 -8.39 -10.03 -7.21
N LEU A 352 -7.51 -10.90 -7.71
CA LEU A 352 -6.70 -11.80 -6.88
C LEU A 352 -5.74 -11.01 -5.98
N MET A 353 -5.13 -9.94 -6.49
CA MET A 353 -4.32 -9.02 -5.68
C MET A 353 -5.11 -8.44 -4.52
N PHE A 354 -6.36 -7.99 -4.74
CA PHE A 354 -7.22 -7.50 -3.68
C PHE A 354 -7.48 -8.57 -2.61
N ALA A 355 -7.82 -9.80 -3.01
CA ALA A 355 -8.09 -10.88 -2.07
C ALA A 355 -6.86 -11.23 -1.21
N LEU A 356 -5.69 -11.40 -1.83
CA LEU A 356 -4.41 -11.65 -1.14
C LEU A 356 -4.01 -10.48 -0.23
N TYR A 357 -4.20 -9.26 -0.70
CA TYR A 357 -3.83 -8.08 0.06
C TYR A 357 -4.70 -7.90 1.30
N PHE A 358 -6.02 -8.02 1.17
CA PHE A 358 -6.94 -7.82 2.29
C PHE A 358 -6.74 -8.85 3.39
N THR A 359 -6.55 -10.13 3.05
CA THR A 359 -6.31 -11.20 4.03
C THR A 359 -5.08 -10.98 4.90
N THR A 360 -4.14 -10.17 4.42
CA THR A 360 -2.88 -9.86 5.11
C THR A 360 -2.72 -8.38 5.40
N ASP A 361 -3.78 -7.57 5.26
CA ASP A 361 -3.67 -6.11 5.29
C ASP A 361 -3.10 -5.61 6.62
N CYS A 362 -3.68 -6.12 7.70
CA CYS A 362 -3.32 -5.86 9.08
C CYS A 362 -1.81 -5.95 9.35
N PHE A 363 -1.11 -6.96 8.82
CA PHE A 363 0.33 -7.12 8.99
C PHE A 363 1.13 -6.03 8.26
N GLY A 364 0.66 -5.59 7.09
CA GLY A 364 1.23 -4.45 6.39
C GLY A 364 1.10 -3.17 7.19
N THR A 365 -0.11 -2.91 7.69
CA THR A 365 -0.38 -1.76 8.55
C THR A 365 0.49 -1.79 9.81
N ALA A 366 0.62 -2.94 10.46
CA ALA A 366 1.46 -3.09 11.64
C ALA A 366 2.95 -2.86 11.32
N CYS A 367 3.40 -3.29 10.14
CA CYS A 367 4.73 -2.98 9.63
C CYS A 367 4.95 -1.47 9.47
N ASN A 368 4.00 -0.79 8.82
CA ASN A 368 4.06 0.63 8.51
C ASN A 368 4.17 1.43 9.81
N VAL A 369 3.24 1.20 10.75
CA VAL A 369 3.20 1.86 12.06
C VAL A 369 4.49 1.67 12.86
N CYS A 370 5.06 0.46 12.85
CA CYS A 370 6.34 0.21 13.50
C CYS A 370 7.49 0.94 12.80
N GLY A 371 7.51 0.92 11.47
CA GLY A 371 8.48 1.64 10.65
C GLY A 371 8.38 3.17 10.82
N ASP A 372 7.20 3.72 11.06
CA ASP A 372 6.99 5.15 11.37
C ASP A 372 7.77 5.55 12.63
N GLY A 373 7.76 4.67 13.65
CA GLY A 373 8.56 4.86 14.85
C GLY A 373 10.07 4.79 14.59
N ALA A 374 10.51 3.94 13.67
CA ALA A 374 11.91 3.87 13.25
C ALA A 374 12.35 5.16 12.51
N ILE A 375 11.50 5.70 11.62
CA ILE A 375 11.76 6.98 10.93
C ILE A 375 11.77 8.13 11.93
N ALA A 376 10.77 8.22 12.81
CA ALA A 376 10.71 9.27 13.82
C ALA A 376 11.97 9.30 14.72
N GLN A 377 12.53 8.14 15.01
CA GLN A 377 13.78 8.03 15.77
C GLN A 377 15.01 8.53 14.98
N VAL A 378 15.10 8.26 13.68
CA VAL A 378 16.17 8.79 12.80
C VAL A 378 16.07 10.31 12.70
N VAL A 379 14.88 10.83 12.41
CA VAL A 379 14.62 12.28 12.32
C VAL A 379 14.98 12.98 13.64
N ASN A 380 14.61 12.39 14.78
CA ASN A 380 14.93 12.95 16.09
C ASN A 380 16.43 13.08 16.34
N THR A 381 17.23 12.10 15.90
CA THR A 381 18.69 12.12 16.06
C THR A 381 19.31 13.22 15.22
N TRP A 382 18.93 13.36 13.95
CA TRP A 382 19.51 14.41 13.08
C TRP A 382 19.12 15.82 13.53
N MET A 383 17.93 15.99 14.08
CA MET A 383 17.54 17.26 14.71
C MET A 383 18.37 17.58 15.96
N HIS A 384 18.83 16.59 16.72
CA HIS A 384 19.63 16.83 17.92
C HIS A 384 21.03 17.33 17.54
N ASP A 385 21.61 16.74 16.50
CA ASP A 385 22.92 17.16 15.98
C ASP A 385 22.85 18.59 15.40
N GLU A 386 21.75 18.98 14.74
CA GLU A 386 21.58 20.37 14.25
C GLU A 386 21.46 21.39 15.40
N ASP A 387 20.73 21.07 16.48
CA ASP A 387 20.60 21.95 17.66
C ASP A 387 21.95 22.19 18.35
N GLU A 388 22.82 21.16 18.44
CA GLU A 388 24.17 21.27 19.02
C GLU A 388 25.14 22.07 18.14
N THR A 389 25.00 22.00 16.81
CA THR A 389 25.85 22.77 15.88
C THR A 389 25.51 24.26 15.79
N HIS A 390 24.32 24.67 16.25
CA HIS A 390 23.84 26.06 16.19
C HIS A 390 23.87 26.81 17.54
N THR A 391 24.33 26.19 18.62
CA THR A 391 24.76 26.93 19.82
C THR A 391 26.14 27.55 19.59
N PRO A 392 26.30 28.89 19.48
CA PRO A 392 27.63 29.48 19.51
C PRO A 392 28.23 29.19 20.89
N GLU A 393 29.48 28.73 20.92
CA GLU A 393 30.32 28.74 22.10
C GLU A 393 30.35 30.17 22.67
N CYS A 394 29.47 30.47 23.63
CA CYS A 394 29.71 31.54 24.58
C CYS A 394 30.86 31.05 25.46
N ALA A 395 32.07 31.34 24.96
CA ALA A 395 33.33 31.12 25.63
C ALA A 395 33.22 31.54 27.10
N SER A 396 33.71 30.64 27.94
CA SER A 396 34.08 30.86 29.33
C SER A 396 34.71 32.23 29.55
N VAL A 397 33.94 33.18 30.07
CA VAL A 397 34.52 34.33 30.78
C VAL A 397 34.79 33.85 32.20
N THR A 398 36.04 33.45 32.44
CA THR A 398 36.57 33.27 33.79
C THR A 398 36.50 34.60 34.55
N PRO A 399 36.00 34.65 35.79
CA PRO A 399 36.16 35.83 36.62
C PRO A 399 37.62 35.90 37.08
N GLY A 400 38.39 36.80 36.47
CA GLY A 400 39.74 37.14 36.91
C GLY A 400 39.68 38.10 38.09
N GLU A 401 40.05 37.59 39.27
CA GLU A 401 40.44 38.35 40.45
C GLU A 401 41.69 39.21 40.19
N ASN A 402 41.80 40.30 40.98
CA ASN A 402 42.97 41.11 41.33
C ASN A 402 43.31 42.33 40.45
N ALA A 403 42.86 43.52 40.87
CA ALA A 403 43.65 44.51 41.65
C ALA A 403 42.88 45.83 41.80
#